data_AF-A0A0U4GTI8-F1
#
_entry.id   AF-A0A0U4GTI8-F1
#
_cell.length_a   1.000
_cell.length_b   1.000
_cell.length_c   1.000
_cell.angle_alpha   90.00
_cell.angle_beta   90.00
_cell.angle_gamma   90.00
#
_symmetry.space_group_name_H-M   'P 1'
#
loop_
_entity.id
_entity.type
_entity.pdbx_description
1 polymer ?
#
loop_
_entity_poly.entity_id
_entity_poly.type
_entity_poly.pdbx_seq_one_letter_code
_entity_poly.pdbx_strand_id
1 'polypeptide(L)'
;MPHQDYVKTARPAPRPKKKPNEKKPLPVLLIGVVTLLLVAFSAFLWHISHRPGADAAAEQAKAAVATPQSLDELPPKPAKEPYTYIKELQTKEIQVEADQLATKAPANMFCGTFKAMDGAQQLKAKMAFAGVSSEIRESSGKYRVVSGPYVSKRQAQNDKNKLLKQKIANCWVL
;
A
#
# COMPACT_ATOMS: atom_id res chain seq x y z
N MET A 1 51.72 -47.69 29.04
CA MET A 1 50.55 -47.68 29.95
C MET A 1 49.45 -46.87 29.29
N PRO A 2 48.26 -47.41 29.00
CA PRO A 2 47.16 -46.65 28.42
C PRO A 2 46.27 -46.06 29.52
N HIS A 3 45.99 -44.75 29.46
CA HIS A 3 45.04 -44.08 30.35
C HIS A 3 43.60 -44.36 29.89
N GLN A 4 42.79 -44.88 30.82
CA GLN A 4 41.34 -45.01 30.69
C GLN A 4 40.66 -43.71 31.12
N ASP A 5 40.50 -42.76 30.20
CA ASP A 5 39.62 -41.60 30.44
C ASP A 5 38.21 -41.90 29.91
N TYR A 6 37.44 -42.55 30.78
CA TYR A 6 36.04 -42.87 30.59
C TYR A 6 35.17 -41.62 30.87
N VAL A 7 35.11 -40.68 29.92
CA VAL A 7 34.08 -39.64 29.95
C VAL A 7 32.82 -40.19 29.28
N LYS A 8 31.82 -40.50 30.10
CA LYS A 8 30.46 -40.85 29.70
C LYS A 8 29.87 -39.75 28.79
N THR A 9 29.91 -39.93 27.48
CA THR A 9 29.09 -39.13 26.56
C THR A 9 27.63 -39.53 26.76
N ALA A 10 26.82 -38.65 27.33
CA ALA A 10 25.37 -38.79 27.33
C ALA A 10 24.87 -38.90 25.87
N ARG A 11 24.04 -39.91 25.59
CA ARG A 11 23.44 -40.13 24.27
C ARG A 11 22.56 -38.91 23.91
N PRO A 12 22.66 -38.34 22.70
CA PRO A 12 21.78 -37.26 22.28
C PRO A 12 20.33 -37.75 22.14
N ALA A 13 19.37 -36.97 22.64
CA ALA A 13 17.94 -37.27 22.52
C ALA A 13 17.49 -37.29 21.04
N PRO A 14 16.56 -38.19 20.65
CA PRO A 14 16.07 -38.26 19.27
C PRO A 14 15.28 -36.99 18.90
N ARG A 15 15.65 -36.38 17.77
CA ARG A 15 14.98 -35.19 17.22
C ARG A 15 13.55 -35.53 16.78
N PRO A 16 12.52 -34.71 17.09
CA PRO A 16 11.17 -34.93 16.60
C PRO A 16 11.12 -34.71 15.07
N LYS A 17 10.63 -35.71 14.34
CA LYS A 17 10.38 -35.62 12.89
C LYS A 17 9.23 -34.63 12.65
N LYS A 18 9.48 -33.58 11.84
CA LYS A 18 8.42 -32.69 11.35
C LYS A 18 7.51 -33.49 10.41
N LYS A 19 6.20 -33.44 10.67
CA LYS A 19 5.18 -33.97 9.75
C LYS A 19 5.19 -33.15 8.45
N PRO A 20 5.13 -33.77 7.27
CA PRO A 20 5.00 -33.03 6.02
C PRO A 20 3.64 -32.31 5.98
N ASN A 21 3.67 -31.08 5.50
CA ASN A 21 2.51 -30.20 5.39
C ASN A 21 1.57 -30.73 4.29
N GLU A 22 0.39 -31.21 4.67
CA GLU A 22 -0.65 -31.64 3.72
C GLU A 22 -1.10 -30.45 2.86
N LYS A 23 -1.00 -30.62 1.55
CA LYS A 23 -1.50 -29.65 0.58
C LYS A 23 -3.02 -29.72 0.60
N LYS A 24 -3.69 -28.65 1.03
CA LYS A 24 -5.15 -28.54 1.02
C LYS A 24 -5.68 -28.73 -0.42
N PRO A 25 -6.72 -29.57 -0.64
CA PRO A 25 -7.28 -29.76 -1.97
C PRO A 25 -7.92 -28.45 -2.46
N LEU A 26 -7.74 -28.15 -3.74
CA LEU A 26 -8.29 -26.95 -4.37
C LEU A 26 -9.83 -26.94 -4.28
N PRO A 27 -10.47 -25.78 -4.07
CA PRO A 27 -11.90 -25.69 -3.83
C PRO A 27 -12.69 -25.77 -5.16
N VAL A 28 -12.77 -26.97 -5.75
CA VAL A 28 -13.42 -27.23 -7.06
C VAL A 28 -14.86 -26.69 -7.12
N LEU A 29 -15.59 -26.74 -6.01
CA LEU A 29 -16.96 -26.21 -5.92
C LEU A 29 -17.01 -24.69 -6.11
N LEU A 30 -16.09 -23.93 -5.50
CA LEU A 30 -16.01 -22.48 -5.69
C LEU A 30 -15.63 -22.13 -7.13
N ILE A 31 -14.70 -22.89 -7.72
CA ILE A 31 -14.31 -22.68 -9.12
C ILE A 31 -15.51 -22.91 -10.04
N GLY A 32 -16.30 -23.97 -9.81
CA GLY A 32 -17.54 -24.23 -10.55
C GLY A 32 -18.53 -23.07 -10.49
N VAL A 33 -18.80 -22.54 -9.28
CA VAL A 33 -19.72 -21.40 -9.10
C VAL A 33 -19.22 -20.15 -9.83
N VAL A 34 -17.93 -19.85 -9.76
CA VAL A 34 -17.34 -18.68 -10.44
C VAL A 34 -17.43 -18.84 -11.97
N THR A 35 -17.16 -20.04 -12.50
CA THR A 35 -17.28 -20.28 -13.95
C THR A 35 -18.71 -20.13 -14.45
N LEU A 36 -19.71 -20.60 -13.68
CA LEU A 36 -21.13 -20.43 -14.02
C LEU A 36 -21.51 -18.94 -14.10
N LEU A 37 -21.10 -18.15 -13.10
CA LEU A 37 -21.39 -16.71 -13.07
C LEU A 37 -20.77 -15.96 -14.26
N LEU A 38 -19.54 -16.29 -14.65
CA LEU A 38 -18.90 -15.66 -15.81
C LEU A 38 -19.61 -16.00 -17.12
N VAL A 39 -20.01 -17.26 -17.31
CA VAL A 39 -20.76 -17.68 -18.50
C VAL A 39 -22.11 -16.98 -18.56
N ALA A 40 -22.87 -16.95 -17.46
CA ALA A 40 -24.16 -16.26 -17.41
C ALA A 40 -24.04 -14.76 -17.71
N PHE A 41 -23.01 -14.09 -17.15
CA PHE A 41 -22.77 -12.67 -17.37
C PHE A 41 -22.37 -12.36 -18.83
N SER A 42 -21.53 -13.20 -19.44
CA SER A 42 -21.15 -13.04 -20.85
C SER A 42 -22.35 -13.21 -21.81
N ALA A 43 -23.23 -14.19 -21.55
CA ALA A 43 -24.46 -14.38 -22.32
C ALA A 43 -25.43 -13.18 -22.16
N PHE A 44 -25.50 -12.59 -20.97
CA PHE A 44 -26.32 -11.41 -20.70
C PHE A 44 -25.83 -10.16 -21.43
N LEU A 45 -24.52 -9.92 -21.47
CA LEU A 45 -23.94 -8.80 -22.24
C LEU A 45 -24.16 -8.98 -23.75
N TRP A 46 -24.03 -10.21 -24.24
CA TRP A 46 -24.36 -10.53 -25.62
C TRP A 46 -25.83 -10.21 -25.94
N HIS A 47 -26.75 -10.55 -25.03
CA HIS A 47 -28.18 -10.24 -25.17
C HIS A 47 -28.47 -8.72 -25.19
N ILE A 48 -27.74 -7.89 -24.44
CA ILE A 48 -27.92 -6.43 -24.48
C ILE A 48 -27.46 -5.87 -25.83
N SER A 49 -26.33 -6.35 -26.35
CA SER A 49 -25.76 -5.85 -27.61
C SER A 49 -26.59 -6.21 -28.85
N HIS A 50 -27.42 -7.25 -28.79
CA HIS A 50 -28.28 -7.68 -29.90
C HIS A 50 -29.67 -7.02 -29.86
N ARG A 51 -29.90 -6.01 -29.00
CA ARG A 51 -31.13 -5.23 -29.02
C ARG A 51 -31.12 -4.25 -30.22
N PRO A 52 -32.12 -4.29 -31.12
CA PRO A 52 -32.21 -3.37 -32.24
C PRO A 52 -32.41 -1.94 -31.72
N GLY A 53 -31.37 -1.11 -31.82
CA GLY A 53 -31.35 0.25 -31.26
C GLY A 53 -29.96 0.74 -30.85
N ALA A 54 -29.00 -0.17 -30.63
CA ALA A 54 -27.60 0.21 -30.37
C ALA A 54 -26.94 0.89 -31.59
N ASP A 55 -27.33 0.48 -32.81
CA ASP A 55 -26.79 1.04 -34.06
C ASP A 55 -27.39 2.42 -34.41
N ALA A 56 -28.66 2.66 -34.05
CA ALA A 56 -29.34 3.93 -34.30
C ALA A 56 -28.78 5.11 -33.47
N ALA A 57 -28.23 4.81 -32.28
CA ALA A 57 -27.54 5.81 -31.47
C ALA A 57 -26.15 6.18 -32.02
N ALA A 58 -25.51 5.28 -32.77
CA ALA A 58 -24.20 5.52 -33.39
C ALA A 58 -24.31 6.30 -34.71
N GLU A 59 -25.41 6.17 -35.46
CA GLU A 59 -25.64 6.95 -36.70
C GLU A 59 -26.04 8.41 -36.42
N GLN A 60 -26.79 8.68 -35.34
CA GLN A 60 -27.16 10.07 -34.97
C GLN A 60 -25.95 10.93 -34.57
N ALA A 61 -24.87 10.31 -34.08
CA ALA A 61 -23.61 11.00 -33.80
C ALA A 61 -22.80 11.36 -35.06
N LYS A 62 -23.05 10.70 -36.20
CA LYS A 62 -22.36 10.99 -37.48
C LYS A 62 -23.10 12.01 -38.35
N ALA A 63 -24.42 12.13 -38.22
CA ALA A 63 -25.23 13.04 -39.02
C ALA A 63 -25.14 14.53 -38.60
N ALA A 64 -24.62 14.84 -37.40
CA ALA A 64 -24.53 16.22 -36.90
C ALA A 64 -23.35 17.04 -37.46
N VAL A 65 -22.52 16.49 -38.37
CA VAL A 65 -21.27 17.14 -38.85
C VAL A 65 -21.34 17.58 -40.32
N ALA A 66 -22.42 17.31 -41.05
CA ALA A 66 -22.50 17.59 -42.48
C ALA A 66 -23.51 18.71 -42.82
N THR A 67 -23.16 19.96 -42.54
CA THR A 67 -23.81 21.12 -43.17
C THR A 67 -22.74 22.07 -43.72
N PRO A 68 -22.51 22.12 -45.05
CA PRO A 68 -21.62 23.10 -45.65
C PRO A 68 -22.43 24.34 -46.01
N GLN A 69 -22.20 25.45 -45.29
CA GLN A 69 -22.72 26.76 -45.68
C GLN A 69 -21.72 27.45 -46.62
N SER A 70 -22.19 27.64 -47.86
CA SER A 70 -21.92 28.71 -48.82
C SER A 70 -20.56 29.44 -48.76
N LEU A 71 -19.78 29.22 -49.82
CA LEU A 71 -18.86 30.18 -50.40
C LEU A 71 -19.66 31.39 -50.91
N ASP A 72 -19.53 32.56 -50.29
CA ASP A 72 -19.16 33.82 -50.97
C ASP A 72 -19.09 34.99 -49.99
N GLU A 73 -18.23 35.96 -50.34
CA GLU A 73 -17.96 37.25 -49.71
C GLU A 73 -17.12 37.27 -48.41
N LEU A 74 -15.79 37.33 -48.60
CA LEU A 74 -14.85 37.75 -47.56
C LEU A 74 -14.88 39.31 -47.41
N PRO A 75 -15.23 39.87 -46.24
CA PRO A 75 -15.00 41.28 -45.95
C PRO A 75 -13.49 41.59 -45.83
N PRO A 76 -13.05 42.85 -46.02
CA PRO A 76 -11.63 43.22 -46.03
C PRO A 76 -10.93 42.77 -44.74
N LYS A 77 -9.76 42.13 -44.92
CA LYS A 77 -8.97 41.51 -43.86
C LYS A 77 -8.71 42.53 -42.73
N PRO A 78 -9.11 42.25 -41.48
CA PRO A 78 -8.90 43.19 -40.38
C PRO A 78 -7.41 43.43 -40.17
N ALA A 79 -7.03 44.71 -40.08
CA ALA A 79 -5.66 45.10 -39.83
C ALA A 79 -5.25 44.68 -38.41
N LYS A 80 -4.33 43.71 -38.37
CA LYS A 80 -3.55 43.26 -37.20
C LYS A 80 -4.38 42.60 -36.10
N GLU A 81 -4.38 41.28 -36.11
CA GLU A 81 -4.57 40.48 -34.91
C GLU A 81 -3.58 40.98 -33.85
N PRO A 82 -4.03 41.47 -32.68
CA PRO A 82 -3.10 41.71 -31.61
C PRO A 82 -2.66 40.31 -31.16
N TYR A 83 -1.42 39.91 -31.47
CA TYR A 83 -0.80 38.72 -30.88
C TYR A 83 -0.59 38.99 -29.38
N THR A 84 -1.69 39.00 -28.62
CA THR A 84 -1.70 39.23 -27.18
C THR A 84 -1.16 38.01 -26.45
N TYR A 85 -1.28 36.83 -27.05
CA TYR A 85 -0.77 35.56 -26.53
C TYR A 85 0.71 35.60 -26.11
N ILE A 86 1.59 36.25 -26.90
CA ILE A 86 3.02 36.33 -26.58
C ILE A 86 3.27 37.25 -25.37
N LYS A 87 2.49 38.34 -25.26
CA LYS A 87 2.56 39.28 -24.14
C LYS A 87 1.94 38.69 -22.87
N GLU A 88 0.86 37.92 -23.03
CA GLU A 88 0.18 37.20 -21.95
C GLU A 88 1.06 36.09 -21.37
N LEU A 89 1.78 35.34 -22.21
CA LEU A 89 2.74 34.33 -21.76
C LEU A 89 3.95 34.93 -21.04
N GLN A 90 4.47 36.07 -21.53
CA GLN A 90 5.63 36.74 -20.92
C GLN A 90 5.31 37.37 -19.55
N THR A 91 4.04 37.73 -19.30
CA THR A 91 3.61 38.33 -18.03
C THR A 91 3.13 37.29 -17.01
N LYS A 92 2.85 36.06 -17.46
CA LYS A 92 2.32 34.99 -16.59
C LYS A 92 3.45 34.14 -16.02
N GLU A 93 4.19 34.73 -15.08
CA GLU A 93 5.02 33.93 -14.16
C GLU A 93 4.09 33.09 -13.29
N ILE A 94 4.05 31.79 -13.55
CA ILE A 94 3.38 30.84 -12.68
C ILE A 94 4.25 30.77 -11.43
N GLN A 95 3.86 31.50 -10.38
CA GLN A 95 4.37 31.25 -9.03
C GLN A 95 3.92 29.85 -8.65
N VAL A 96 4.75 28.86 -9.01
CA VAL A 96 4.70 27.55 -8.38
C VAL A 96 5.21 27.80 -6.98
N GLU A 97 4.31 28.19 -6.08
CA GLU A 97 4.47 27.82 -4.68
C GLU A 97 4.55 26.30 -4.71
N ALA A 98 5.79 25.80 -4.79
CA ALA A 98 6.07 24.44 -4.40
C ALA A 98 5.67 24.42 -2.94
N ASP A 99 4.44 24.00 -2.68
CA ASP A 99 3.95 23.65 -1.35
C ASP A 99 5.08 22.88 -0.71
N GLN A 100 5.84 23.57 0.15
CA GLN A 100 6.97 22.97 0.82
C GLN A 100 6.31 21.94 1.72
N LEU A 101 6.28 20.69 1.24
CA LEU A 101 5.61 19.57 1.87
C LEU A 101 5.96 19.61 3.34
N ALA A 102 5.01 20.10 4.15
CA ALA A 102 5.26 20.46 5.53
C ALA A 102 6.00 19.29 6.16
N THR A 103 7.24 19.54 6.59
CA THR A 103 8.14 18.49 7.08
C THR A 103 7.43 17.84 8.25
N LYS A 104 6.83 16.66 8.02
CA LYS A 104 6.04 15.99 9.04
C LYS A 104 6.95 15.73 10.23
N ALA A 105 6.52 16.20 11.39
CA ALA A 105 7.23 15.97 12.65
C ALA A 105 7.55 14.47 12.77
N PRO A 106 8.74 14.12 13.28
CA PRO A 106 9.17 12.74 13.36
C PRO A 106 8.19 11.93 14.23
N ALA A 107 7.64 10.87 13.65
CA ALA A 107 6.62 10.03 14.26
C ALA A 107 7.27 9.08 15.28
N ASN A 108 6.65 8.85 16.42
CA ASN A 108 7.09 7.81 17.36
C ASN A 108 6.20 6.58 17.23
N MET A 109 6.71 5.40 17.56
CA MET A 109 5.90 4.18 17.52
C MET A 109 5.69 3.60 18.93
N PHE A 110 4.45 3.60 19.40
CA PHE A 110 4.06 3.01 20.68
C PHE A 110 3.89 1.50 20.58
N CYS A 111 4.59 0.73 21.41
CA CYS A 111 4.59 -0.73 21.36
C CYS A 111 3.91 -1.42 22.55
N GLY A 112 3.71 -0.70 23.67
CA GLY A 112 3.01 -1.24 24.83
C GLY A 112 3.12 -0.39 26.08
N THR A 113 2.27 -0.67 27.06
CA THR A 113 2.35 -0.13 28.42
C THR A 113 2.45 -1.27 29.43
N PHE A 114 3.26 -1.08 30.46
CA PHE A 114 3.46 -2.04 31.53
C PHE A 114 3.27 -1.37 32.89
N LYS A 115 2.81 -2.14 33.87
CA LYS A 115 2.72 -1.70 35.27
C LYS A 115 4.06 -1.84 36.00
N ALA A 116 4.84 -2.87 35.65
CA ALA A 116 6.14 -3.15 36.25
C ALA A 116 7.28 -2.82 35.27
N MET A 117 8.40 -2.32 35.80
CA MET A 117 9.62 -2.02 35.03
C MET A 117 10.14 -3.24 34.26
N ASP A 118 10.18 -4.40 34.92
CA ASP A 118 10.75 -5.62 34.36
C ASP A 118 10.03 -6.04 33.06
N GLY A 119 8.70 -5.89 33.02
CA GLY A 119 7.92 -6.18 31.80
C GLY A 119 8.29 -5.26 30.64
N ALA A 120 8.49 -3.97 30.92
CA ALA A 120 8.92 -2.99 29.93
C ALA A 120 10.37 -3.26 29.45
N GLN A 121 11.27 -3.60 30.38
CA GLN A 121 12.66 -3.96 30.07
C GLN A 121 12.73 -5.24 29.24
N GLN A 122 11.90 -6.25 29.54
CA GLN A 122 11.84 -7.48 28.77
C GLN A 122 11.36 -7.22 27.34
N LEU A 123 10.34 -6.38 27.15
CA LEU A 123 9.89 -6.02 25.80
C LEU A 123 10.98 -5.23 25.05
N LYS A 124 11.61 -4.27 25.71
CA LYS A 124 12.71 -3.49 25.16
C LYS A 124 13.87 -4.37 24.70
N ALA A 125 14.27 -5.35 25.52
CA ALA A 125 15.30 -6.32 25.17
C ALA A 125 14.91 -7.16 23.95
N LYS A 126 13.67 -7.69 23.91
CA LYS A 126 13.17 -8.46 22.75
C LYS A 126 13.17 -7.63 21.47
N MET A 127 12.75 -6.37 21.53
CA MET A 127 12.80 -5.45 20.40
C MET A 127 14.23 -5.16 19.96
N ALA A 128 15.15 -4.96 20.91
CA ALA A 128 16.57 -4.75 20.61
C ALA A 128 17.20 -5.96 19.91
N PHE A 129 16.85 -7.19 20.32
CA PHE A 129 17.29 -8.41 19.62
C PHE A 129 16.69 -8.53 18.21
N ALA A 130 15.51 -7.97 17.98
CA ALA A 130 14.95 -7.83 16.63
C ALA A 130 15.61 -6.70 15.82
N GLY A 131 16.56 -5.95 16.40
CA GLY A 131 17.21 -4.80 15.78
C GLY A 131 16.33 -3.56 15.69
N VAL A 132 15.36 -3.41 16.61
CA VAL A 132 14.53 -2.20 16.73
C VAL A 132 14.77 -1.58 18.11
N SER A 133 15.37 -0.39 18.16
CA SER A 133 15.67 0.31 19.41
C SER A 133 14.43 0.93 20.03
N SER A 134 14.15 0.63 21.30
CA SER A 134 13.04 1.24 22.04
C SER A 134 13.47 1.90 23.35
N GLU A 135 12.73 2.94 23.71
CA GLU A 135 12.85 3.73 24.93
C GLU A 135 11.66 3.43 25.86
N ILE A 136 11.92 3.41 27.17
CA ILE A 136 10.88 3.28 28.19
C ILE A 136 10.63 4.68 28.74
N ARG A 137 9.39 5.17 28.62
CA ARG A 137 8.96 6.45 29.20
C ARG A 137 7.99 6.18 30.32
N GLU A 138 8.26 6.74 31.49
CA GLU A 138 7.33 6.69 32.60
C GLU A 138 6.27 7.78 32.43
N SER A 139 5.00 7.41 32.58
CA SER A 139 3.89 8.34 32.49
C SER A 139 2.73 7.85 33.34
N SER A 140 2.39 8.65 34.36
CA SER A 140 1.27 8.40 35.29
C SER A 140 1.36 7.02 35.99
N GLY A 141 2.54 6.66 36.50
CA GLY A 141 2.78 5.39 37.21
C GLY A 141 2.76 4.13 36.34
N LYS A 142 2.84 4.29 35.01
CA LYS A 142 2.98 3.19 34.04
C LYS A 142 4.18 3.43 33.14
N TYR A 143 4.77 2.36 32.65
CA TYR A 143 5.94 2.37 31.78
C TYR A 143 5.52 2.13 30.33
N ARG A 144 5.71 3.13 29.46
CA ARG A 144 5.39 3.07 28.02
C ARG A 144 6.64 2.71 27.24
N VAL A 145 6.58 1.70 26.39
CA VAL A 145 7.68 1.34 25.49
C VAL A 145 7.41 1.97 24.13
N VAL A 146 8.31 2.86 23.70
CA VAL A 146 8.19 3.65 22.47
C VAL A 146 9.45 3.45 21.64
N SER A 147 9.32 3.09 20.37
CA SER A 147 10.42 3.10 19.40
C SER A 147 10.53 4.50 18.78
N GLY A 148 11.77 4.96 18.62
CA GLY A 148 12.19 6.36 18.54
C GLY A 148 11.56 7.27 17.47
N PRO A 149 12.14 8.45 17.26
CA PRO A 149 11.64 9.38 16.25
C PRO A 149 11.96 8.85 14.84
N TYR A 150 10.92 8.50 14.09
CA TYR A 150 11.01 8.04 12.72
C TYR A 150 10.95 9.20 11.74
N VAL A 151 11.91 9.25 10.81
CA VAL A 151 11.97 10.26 9.74
C VAL A 151 10.85 10.06 8.72
N SER A 152 10.39 8.81 8.51
CA SER A 152 9.29 8.52 7.60
C SER A 152 8.33 7.47 8.16
N LYS A 153 7.04 7.61 7.81
CA LYS A 153 6.01 6.59 8.13
C LYS A 153 6.37 5.20 7.60
N ARG A 154 7.07 5.13 6.47
CA ARG A 154 7.51 3.87 5.85
C ARG A 154 8.46 3.11 6.76
N GLN A 155 9.41 3.81 7.39
CA GLN A 155 10.37 3.19 8.31
C GLN A 155 9.65 2.63 9.55
N ALA A 156 8.75 3.41 10.15
CA ALA A 156 7.93 2.97 11.27
C ALA A 156 7.07 1.73 10.92
N GLN A 157 6.47 1.72 9.73
CA GLN A 157 5.66 0.59 9.26
C GLN A 157 6.52 -0.67 8.99
N ASN A 158 7.73 -0.51 8.48
CA ASN A 158 8.66 -1.62 8.25
C ASN A 158 9.06 -2.28 9.57
N ASP A 159 9.44 -1.48 10.58
CA ASP A 159 9.80 -1.99 11.90
C ASP A 159 8.61 -2.64 12.61
N LYS A 160 7.42 -2.02 12.51
CA LYS A 160 6.16 -2.64 12.98
C LYS A 160 5.97 -4.01 12.35
N ASN A 161 6.08 -4.11 11.02
CA ASN A 161 5.92 -5.36 10.30
C ASN A 161 6.98 -6.41 10.70
N LYS A 162 8.22 -5.98 10.97
CA LYS A 162 9.30 -6.84 11.46
C LYS A 162 8.96 -7.45 12.82
N LEU A 163 8.52 -6.63 13.76
CA LEU A 163 8.13 -7.05 15.12
C LEU A 163 6.88 -7.94 15.10
N LEU A 164 5.92 -7.65 14.22
CA LEU A 164 4.72 -8.46 14.01
C LEU A 164 5.06 -9.85 13.45
N LYS A 165 5.93 -9.91 12.42
CA LYS A 165 6.37 -11.19 11.83
C LYS A 165 7.09 -12.08 12.84
N GLN A 166 7.87 -11.48 13.73
CA GLN A 166 8.59 -12.19 14.80
C GLN A 166 7.73 -12.44 16.05
N LYS A 167 6.46 -12.02 16.06
CA LYS A 167 5.52 -12.16 17.19
C LYS A 167 6.06 -11.56 18.50
N ILE A 168 6.80 -10.46 18.41
CA ILE A 168 7.39 -9.78 19.57
C ILE A 168 6.42 -8.76 20.15
N ALA A 169 5.87 -7.89 19.31
CA ALA A 169 4.99 -6.80 19.72
C ALA A 169 4.06 -6.38 18.57
N ASN A 170 2.87 -5.90 18.92
CA ASN A 170 1.98 -5.21 17.98
C ASN A 170 1.99 -3.72 18.27
N CYS A 171 2.74 -2.96 17.48
CA CYS A 171 2.95 -1.53 17.71
C CYS A 171 2.03 -0.63 16.86
N TRP A 172 1.87 0.61 17.33
CA TRP A 172 1.08 1.68 16.71
C TRP A 172 1.93 2.91 16.46
N VAL A 173 1.87 3.46 15.24
CA VAL A 173 2.59 4.69 14.86
C VAL A 173 1.73 5.89 15.26
N LEU A 174 2.32 6.83 16.00
CA LEU A 174 1.73 8.10 16.45
C LEU A 174 2.05 9.23 15.46
#